data_AF-A0A2H6H0U0-F1
#
_entry.id   AF-A0A2H6H0U0-F1
#
_cell.length_a   1.000
_cell.length_b   1.000
_cell.length_c   1.000
_cell.angle_alpha   90.00
_cell.angle_beta   90.00
_cell.angle_gamma   90.00
#
_symmetry.space_group_name_H-M   'P 1'
#
loop_
_entity.id
_entity.type
_entity.pdbx_description
1 polymer ?
#
loop_
_entity_poly.entity_id
_entity_poly.type
_entity_poly.pdbx_seq_one_letter_code
_entity_poly.pdbx_strand_id
1 'polypeptide(L)'
;MKKPEQINLKLPKNLAEAAKKYAEIYGYRNIQELAAESIREKVFEDNEFDETFSDKEIDLIDNLIELSTKKNTLVSEEKLNKTLLQ
;
A
#
# COMPACT_ATOMS: atom_id res chain seq x y z
N MET A 1 -7.60 -0.33 -32.84
CA MET A 1 -6.96 -0.19 -31.51
C MET A 1 -7.02 1.27 -31.11
N LYS A 2 -7.48 1.61 -29.90
CA LYS A 2 -7.42 2.99 -29.39
C LYS A 2 -5.96 3.38 -29.19
N LYS A 3 -5.60 4.62 -29.52
CA LYS A 3 -4.24 5.15 -29.35
C LYS A 3 -3.99 5.38 -27.85
N PRO A 4 -2.81 5.03 -27.31
CA PRO A 4 -2.50 5.32 -25.91
C PRO A 4 -2.45 6.84 -25.67
N GLU A 5 -2.90 7.26 -24.49
CA GLU A 5 -2.80 8.64 -24.04
C GLU A 5 -1.35 8.95 -23.63
N GLN A 6 -0.86 10.14 -24.03
CA GLN A 6 0.51 10.57 -23.73
C GLN A 6 0.51 11.58 -22.59
N ILE A 7 1.35 11.33 -21.58
CA ILE A 7 1.59 12.24 -20.46
C ILE A 7 3.00 12.82 -20.61
N ASN A 8 3.14 14.15 -20.50
CA ASN A 8 4.43 14.83 -20.52
C ASN A 8 4.83 15.25 -19.10
N LEU A 9 5.98 14.74 -18.62
CA LEU A 9 6.50 15.00 -17.28
C LEU A 9 7.85 15.72 -17.36
N LYS A 10 8.07 16.71 -16.48
CA LYS A 10 9.38 17.33 -16.30
C LYS A 10 10.02 16.77 -15.04
N LEU A 11 11.20 16.18 -15.18
CA LEU A 11 11.94 15.60 -14.07
C LEU A 11 13.18 16.45 -13.77
N PRO A 12 13.55 16.62 -12.49
CA PRO A 12 14.87 17.10 -12.10
C PRO A 12 15.97 16.26 -12.75
N LYS A 13 17.09 16.88 -13.15
CA LYS A 13 18.15 16.22 -13.91
C LYS A 13 18.73 14.99 -13.18
N ASN A 14 18.96 15.12 -11.88
CA ASN A 14 19.43 14.02 -11.03
C ASN A 14 18.46 12.85 -10.99
N LEU A 15 17.14 13.12 -10.90
CA LEU A 15 16.11 12.08 -10.92
C LEU A 15 16.05 11.39 -12.28
N ALA A 16 16.13 12.15 -13.38
CA ALA A 16 16.15 11.59 -14.72
C ALA A 16 17.37 10.69 -14.95
N GLU A 17 18.54 11.07 -14.46
CA GLU A 17 19.76 10.25 -14.54
C GLU A 17 19.66 8.98 -13.67
N ALA A 18 19.13 9.08 -12.45
CA ALA A 18 18.91 7.93 -11.59
C ALA A 18 17.89 6.95 -12.21
N ALA A 19 16.79 7.47 -12.76
CA ALA A 19 15.76 6.67 -13.43
C ALA A 19 16.30 5.95 -14.68
N LYS A 20 17.21 6.57 -15.46
CA LYS A 20 17.88 5.90 -16.59
C LYS A 20 18.70 4.70 -16.12
N LYS A 21 19.54 4.90 -15.10
CA LYS A 21 20.38 3.82 -14.55
C LYS A 21 19.51 2.69 -14.01
N TYR A 22 18.44 3.03 -13.30
CA TYR A 22 17.48 2.06 -12.80
C TYR A 22 16.83 1.26 -13.95
N ALA A 23 16.35 1.96 -14.99
CA ALA A 23 15.76 1.32 -16.16
C ALA A 23 16.73 0.30 -16.79
N GLU A 24 18.00 0.68 -16.98
CA GLU A 24 19.04 -0.20 -17.54
C GLU A 24 19.34 -1.42 -16.66
N ILE A 25 19.52 -1.22 -15.35
CA ILE A 25 19.86 -2.31 -14.40
C ILE A 25 18.74 -3.35 -14.33
N TYR A 26 17.49 -2.91 -14.35
CA TYR A 26 16.33 -3.76 -14.15
C TYR A 26 15.64 -4.18 -15.46
N GLY A 27 16.26 -3.91 -16.62
CA GLY A 27 15.83 -4.45 -17.91
C GLY A 27 14.66 -3.72 -18.58
N TYR A 28 14.35 -2.48 -18.17
CA TYR A 28 13.39 -1.63 -18.85
C TYR A 28 14.00 -1.02 -20.11
N ARG A 29 13.20 -0.88 -21.18
CA ARG A 29 13.64 -0.32 -22.48
C ARG A 29 13.98 1.15 -22.39
N ASN A 30 13.28 1.91 -21.54
CA ASN A 30 13.51 3.33 -21.30
C ASN A 30 12.77 3.80 -20.03
N ILE A 31 12.95 5.08 -19.68
CA ILE A 31 12.29 5.70 -18.53
C ILE A 31 10.76 5.72 -18.69
N GLN A 32 10.23 5.83 -19.91
CA GLN A 32 8.78 5.83 -20.11
C GLN A 32 8.14 4.48 -19.77
N GLU A 33 8.81 3.37 -20.12
CA GLU A 33 8.37 2.04 -19.73
C GLU A 33 8.46 1.86 -18.23
N LEU A 34 9.57 2.24 -17.60
CA LEU A 34 9.70 2.25 -16.14
C LEU A 34 8.54 3.01 -15.47
N ALA A 35 8.26 4.24 -15.93
CA ALA A 35 7.16 5.03 -15.39
C ALA A 35 5.79 4.37 -15.59
N ALA A 36 5.54 3.79 -16.77
CA ALA A 36 4.27 3.13 -17.07
C ALA A 36 4.06 1.87 -16.22
N GLU A 37 5.10 1.06 -16.02
CA GLU A 37 5.04 -0.15 -15.18
C GLU A 37 4.87 0.23 -13.70
N SER A 38 5.62 1.21 -13.19
CA SER A 38 5.45 1.67 -11.80
C SER A 38 4.08 2.28 -11.54
N ILE A 39 3.51 3.03 -12.50
CA ILE A 39 2.12 3.53 -12.39
C ILE A 39 1.15 2.35 -12.43
N ARG A 40 1.37 1.37 -13.32
CA ARG A 40 0.49 0.19 -13.43
C ARG A 40 0.46 -0.59 -12.12
N GLU A 41 1.63 -0.87 -11.55
CA GLU A 41 1.77 -1.52 -10.24
C GLU A 41 0.88 -0.83 -9.20
N LYS A 42 1.00 0.49 -9.05
CA LYS A 42 0.24 1.23 -8.04
C LYS A 42 -1.27 1.35 -8.30
N VAL A 43 -1.69 1.30 -9.56
CA VAL A 43 -3.09 1.52 -9.96
C VAL A 43 -3.85 0.20 -10.16
N PHE A 44 -3.18 -0.87 -10.59
CA PHE A 44 -3.80 -2.10 -11.07
C PHE A 44 -3.28 -3.38 -10.42
N GLU A 45 -2.12 -3.40 -9.75
CA GLU A 45 -1.94 -4.47 -8.77
C GLU A 45 -2.93 -4.18 -7.66
N ASP A 46 -3.82 -5.13 -7.41
CA ASP A 46 -4.79 -5.06 -6.33
C ASP A 46 -4.03 -4.60 -5.08
N ASN A 47 -4.28 -3.36 -4.66
CA ASN A 47 -3.95 -2.95 -3.32
C ASN A 47 -4.83 -3.83 -2.43
N GLU A 48 -4.40 -5.07 -2.16
CA GLU A 48 -4.87 -5.83 -1.01
C GLU A 48 -4.56 -5.06 0.29
N PHE A 49 -3.64 -4.08 0.21
CA PHE A 49 -3.54 -2.96 1.13
C PHE A 49 -4.41 -1.80 0.65
N ASP A 50 -5.71 -2.03 0.57
CA ASP A 50 -6.66 -0.93 0.76
C ASP A 50 -6.34 -0.38 2.17
N GLU A 51 -5.90 0.88 2.26
CA GLU A 51 -5.73 1.53 3.58
C GLU A 51 -7.09 1.68 4.31
N THR A 52 -8.19 1.28 3.68
CA THR A 52 -9.49 1.10 4.31
C THR A 52 -9.71 -0.37 4.68
N PHE A 53 -10.12 -0.62 5.92
CA PHE A 53 -10.51 -1.95 6.38
C PHE A 53 -11.60 -2.52 5.46
N SER A 54 -11.43 -3.76 4.98
CA SER A 54 -12.48 -4.45 4.24
C SER A 54 -13.73 -4.62 5.11
N ASP A 55 -14.91 -4.76 4.49
CA ASP A 55 -16.18 -4.98 5.23
C ASP A 55 -16.07 -6.14 6.24
N LYS A 56 -15.31 -7.19 5.89
CA LYS A 56 -15.06 -8.34 6.78
C LYS A 56 -14.20 -8.00 7.99
N GLU A 57 -13.22 -7.12 7.82
CA GLU A 57 -12.37 -6.66 8.92
C GLU A 57 -13.13 -5.69 9.82
N ILE A 58 -13.98 -4.83 9.26
CA ILE A 58 -14.91 -3.99 10.01
C ILE A 58 -15.84 -4.87 10.86
N ASP A 59 -16.47 -5.87 10.23
CA ASP A 59 -17.32 -6.84 10.93
C ASP A 59 -16.57 -7.59 12.05
N LEU A 60 -15.30 -7.95 11.80
CA LEU A 60 -14.47 -8.63 12.80
C LEU A 60 -14.20 -7.72 14.00
N ILE A 61 -13.86 -6.45 13.76
CA ILE A 61 -13.61 -5.45 14.80
C ILE A 61 -14.87 -5.24 15.66
N ASP A 62 -16.03 -5.07 15.02
CA ASP A 62 -17.30 -4.87 15.72
C ASP A 62 -17.66 -6.08 16.60
N ASN A 63 -17.51 -7.29 16.07
CA ASN A 63 -17.74 -8.53 16.82
C ASN A 63 -16.76 -8.65 18.01
N LEU A 64 -15.50 -8.26 17.85
CA LEU A 64 -14.50 -8.31 18.91
C LEU A 64 -14.84 -7.33 20.05
N ILE A 65 -15.27 -6.12 19.70
CA ILE A 65 -15.70 -5.10 20.67
C ILE A 65 -16.94 -5.58 21.42
N GLU A 66 -17.93 -6.14 20.71
CA GLU A 66 -19.15 -6.66 21.33
C GLU A 66 -18.85 -7.81 22.30
N LEU A 67 -18.03 -8.78 21.88
CA LEU A 67 -17.60 -9.90 22.72
C LEU A 67 -16.82 -9.44 23.95
N SER A 68 -15.90 -8.48 23.77
CA SER A 68 -15.08 -7.95 24.85
C SER A 68 -15.91 -7.17 25.88
N THR A 69 -16.93 -6.45 25.41
CA THR A 69 -17.88 -5.74 26.26
C THR A 69 -18.75 -6.72 27.04
N LYS A 70 -19.30 -7.76 26.37
CA LYS A 70 -20.11 -8.81 27.03
C LYS A 70 -19.32 -9.60 28.08
N LYS A 71 -18.04 -9.90 27.80
CA LYS A 71 -17.16 -10.65 28.70
C LYS A 71 -16.48 -9.77 29.76
N ASN A 72 -16.69 -8.45 29.71
CA ASN A 72 -16.08 -7.46 30.60
C ASN A 72 -14.54 -7.57 30.64
N THR A 73 -13.91 -7.83 29.48
CA THR A 73 -12.47 -8.04 29.34
C THR A 73 -11.71 -6.79 28.86
N LEU A 74 -12.40 -5.65 28.78
CA LEU A 74 -11.78 -4.37 28.47
C LEU A 74 -10.89 -3.95 29.64
N VAL A 75 -9.60 -3.79 29.38
CA VAL A 75 -8.59 -3.43 30.38
C VAL A 75 -7.77 -2.23 29.88
N SER A 76 -7.12 -1.53 30.80
CA SER A 76 -6.18 -0.47 30.44
C SER A 76 -4.95 -1.04 29.74
N GLU A 77 -4.29 -0.21 28.93
CA GLU A 77 -3.06 -0.52 28.20
C GLU A 77 -1.96 -1.08 29.14
N GLU A 78 -1.76 -0.46 30.30
CA GLU A 78 -0.79 -0.93 31.30
C GLU A 78 -1.07 -2.36 31.76
N LYS A 79 -2.35 -2.72 31.91
CA LYS A 79 -2.76 -4.05 32.38
C LYS A 79 -2.67 -5.08 31.25
N LEU A 80 -2.97 -4.68 30.02
CA LEU A 80 -2.79 -5.51 28.82
C LEU A 80 -1.31 -5.86 28.61
N ASN A 81 -0.43 -4.87 28.66
CA ASN A 81 1.02 -5.06 28.47
C ASN A 81 1.62 -5.98 29.55
N LYS A 82 1.17 -5.86 30.80
CA LYS A 82 1.57 -6.77 31.88
C LYS A 82 1.10 -8.22 31.70
N THR A 83 0.05 -8.46 30.92
CA THR A 83 -0.47 -9.80 30.63
C THR A 83 0.19 -10.42 29.40
N LEU A 84 0.55 -9.60 28.39
CA LEU A 84 1.15 -10.08 27.15
C LEU A 84 2.67 -10.24 27.21
N LEU A 85 3.37 -9.46 28.04
CA LEU A 85 4.84 -9.45 28.15
C LEU A 85 5.35 -10.24 29.37
N GLN A 86 4.59 -11.24 29.83
CA GLN A 86 5.01 -12.12 30.93
C GLN A 86 6.13 -13.07 30.53
#